data_AF-A0A193KY94-F1
#
_entry.id   AF-A0A193KY94-F1
#
_cell.length_a   1.000
_cell.length_b   1.000
_cell.length_c   1.000
_cell.angle_alpha   90.00
_cell.angle_beta   90.00
_cell.angle_gamma   90.00
#
_symmetry.space_group_name_H-M   'P 1'
#
loop_
_entity.id
_entity.type
_entity.pdbx_description
1 polymer ?
#
loop_
_entity_poly.entity_id
_entity_poly.type
_entity_poly.pdbx_seq_one_letter_code
_entity_poly.pdbx_strand_id
1 'polypeptide(L)'
;MADSELRVEPNRLLAGGDATDEIGGAALRAADAFATDTAYDPQDPPWGNDHYGRDFAVNYIPVHTQLRDAVNALANAIHSAAALTRGAGEDFKKAQEEAMRHIEDAQHQPLPPTGSVVPTPGGGPLPHSGPHPGRG
;
A
#
# COMPACT_ATOMS: atom_id res chain seq x y z
N MET A 1 -22.08 12.52 -20.99
CA MET A 1 -21.51 11.17 -21.12
C MET A 1 -20.53 11.01 -19.96
N ALA A 2 -21.03 11.00 -18.72
CA ALA A 2 -21.50 9.83 -17.98
C ALA A 2 -20.37 8.79 -17.82
N ASP A 3 -19.63 8.98 -16.73
CA ASP A 3 -19.17 7.91 -15.84
C ASP A 3 -18.55 6.69 -16.50
N SER A 4 -17.29 6.83 -16.91
CA SER A 4 -16.38 5.68 -16.77
C SER A 4 -16.23 5.43 -15.28
N GLU A 5 -17.14 4.59 -14.81
CA GLU A 5 -17.27 4.01 -13.49
C GLU A 5 -15.89 3.65 -12.94
N LEU A 6 -15.33 4.55 -12.12
CA LEU A 6 -14.15 4.34 -11.28
C LEU A 6 -14.47 3.35 -10.13
N ARG A 7 -15.27 2.32 -10.41
CA ARG A 7 -15.42 1.18 -9.51
C ARG A 7 -14.30 0.20 -9.84
N VAL A 8 -13.13 0.45 -9.27
CA VAL A 8 -12.20 -0.65 -9.05
C VAL A 8 -12.98 -1.71 -8.25
N GLU A 9 -13.06 -2.95 -8.74
CA GLU A 9 -13.73 -4.04 -8.03
C GLU A 9 -12.91 -4.36 -6.76
N PRO A 10 -13.39 -4.03 -5.54
CA PRO A 10 -12.58 -4.18 -4.34
C PRO A 10 -12.20 -5.64 -4.08
N ASN A 11 -13.01 -6.59 -4.54
CA ASN A 11 -12.72 -8.02 -4.47
C ASN A 11 -11.50 -8.44 -5.31
N ARG A 12 -11.24 -7.79 -6.45
CA ARG A 12 -10.05 -8.08 -7.27
C ARG A 12 -8.78 -7.53 -6.65
N LEU A 13 -8.86 -6.35 -6.02
CA LEU A 13 -7.74 -5.76 -5.28
C LEU A 13 -7.35 -6.64 -4.09
N LEU A 14 -8.34 -7.10 -3.31
CA LEU A 14 -8.10 -8.02 -2.20
C LEU A 14 -7.51 -9.35 -2.69
N ALA A 15 -8.06 -9.93 -3.76
CA ALA A 15 -7.51 -11.16 -4.34
C ALA A 15 -6.07 -11.00 -4.85
N GLY A 16 -5.73 -9.84 -5.42
CA GLY A 16 -4.35 -9.52 -5.80
C GLY A 16 -3.42 -9.36 -4.59
N GLY A 17 -3.90 -8.72 -3.52
CA GLY A 17 -3.18 -8.62 -2.25
C GLY A 17 -2.91 -9.98 -1.62
N ASP A 18 -3.92 -10.85 -1.54
CA ASP A 18 -3.80 -12.21 -1.02
C ASP A 18 -2.82 -13.05 -1.84
N ALA A 19 -2.91 -13.02 -3.17
CA ALA A 19 -1.97 -13.73 -4.05
C ALA A 19 -0.52 -13.23 -3.86
N THR A 20 -0.34 -11.92 -3.65
CA THR A 20 1.00 -11.36 -3.41
C THR A 20 1.54 -11.81 -2.05
N ASP A 21 0.69 -11.87 -1.01
CA ASP A 21 1.03 -12.38 0.32
C ASP A 21 1.45 -13.86 0.30
N GLU A 22 0.74 -14.69 -0.47
CA GLU A 22 1.12 -16.09 -0.70
C GLU A 22 2.51 -16.22 -1.34
N ILE A 23 2.82 -15.38 -2.34
CA ILE A 23 4.14 -15.33 -2.98
C ILE A 23 5.21 -14.90 -1.95
N GLY A 24 4.93 -13.88 -1.14
CA GLY A 24 5.82 -13.44 -0.06
C GLY A 24 6.14 -14.55 0.93
N GLY A 25 5.12 -15.27 1.40
CA GLY A 25 5.29 -16.43 2.27
C GLY A 25 6.04 -17.58 1.59
N ALA A 26 5.80 -17.83 0.30
CA ALA A 26 6.53 -18.84 -0.46
C ALA A 26 8.02 -18.51 -0.61
N ALA A 27 8.35 -17.23 -0.85
CA ALA A 27 9.73 -16.77 -0.93
C ALA A 27 10.48 -16.98 0.40
N LEU A 28 9.84 -16.66 1.54
CA LEU A 28 10.41 -16.92 2.87
C LEU A 28 10.67 -18.42 3.10
N ARG A 29 9.71 -19.29 2.78
CA ARG A 29 9.89 -20.74 2.89
C ARG A 29 11.01 -21.26 2.00
N ALA A 30 11.13 -20.74 0.78
CA ALA A 30 12.21 -21.12 -0.13
C ALA A 30 13.59 -20.69 0.38
N ALA A 31 13.69 -19.50 0.97
CA ALA A 31 14.92 -19.02 1.59
C ALA A 31 15.32 -19.87 2.82
N ASP A 32 14.36 -20.23 3.67
CA ASP A 32 14.57 -21.10 4.83
C ASP A 32 14.99 -22.52 4.42
N ALA A 33 14.35 -23.08 3.39
CA ALA A 33 14.74 -24.36 2.80
C ALA A 33 16.17 -24.29 2.25
N PHE A 34 16.53 -23.25 1.51
CA PHE A 34 17.90 -23.06 1.03
C PHE A 34 18.91 -22.98 2.19
N ALA A 35 18.60 -22.23 3.25
CA ALA A 35 19.47 -22.11 4.42
C ALA A 35 19.64 -23.46 5.13
N THR A 36 18.58 -24.26 5.23
CA THR A 36 18.59 -25.59 5.85
C THR A 36 19.35 -26.59 5.00
N ASP A 37 19.04 -26.68 3.70
CA ASP A 37 19.61 -27.66 2.77
C ASP A 37 21.11 -27.43 2.52
N THR A 38 21.58 -26.20 2.75
CA THR A 38 22.98 -25.83 2.57
C THR A 38 23.71 -25.57 3.90
N ALA A 39 23.07 -25.83 5.03
CA ALA A 39 23.69 -25.77 6.34
C ALA A 39 24.76 -26.87 6.49
N TYR A 40 25.79 -26.58 7.26
CA TYR A 40 26.83 -27.54 7.62
C TYR A 40 27.28 -27.30 9.07
N ASP A 41 27.75 -28.34 9.74
CA ASP A 41 28.37 -28.24 11.07
C ASP A 41 29.83 -27.75 10.91
N PRO A 42 30.21 -26.59 11.49
CA PRO A 42 31.59 -26.14 11.47
C PRO A 42 32.56 -27.06 12.23
N GLN A 43 32.08 -27.89 13.16
CA GLN A 43 32.90 -28.85 13.91
C GLN A 43 33.07 -30.18 13.18
N ASP A 44 32.15 -30.53 12.29
CA ASP A 44 32.18 -31.74 11.47
C ASP A 44 31.78 -31.42 10.01
N PRO A 45 32.63 -30.68 9.28
CA PRO A 45 32.27 -30.24 7.95
C PRO A 45 32.30 -31.42 6.94
N PRO A 46 31.39 -31.44 5.95
CA PRO A 46 31.30 -32.54 4.98
C PRO A 46 32.52 -32.67 4.05
N TRP A 47 33.32 -31.60 3.93
CA TRP A 47 34.59 -31.60 3.19
C TRP A 47 35.80 -32.02 4.04
N GLY A 48 35.60 -32.36 5.32
CA GLY A 48 36.64 -32.84 6.22
C GLY A 48 37.56 -31.75 6.79
N ASN A 49 38.41 -32.15 7.72
CA ASN A 49 39.33 -31.28 8.48
C ASN A 49 40.80 -31.40 8.05
N ASP A 50 41.07 -32.03 6.92
CA ASP A 50 42.42 -32.13 6.36
C ASP A 50 42.83 -30.83 5.65
N HIS A 51 43.99 -30.83 4.97
CA HIS A 51 44.46 -29.62 4.28
C HIS A 51 43.54 -29.25 3.11
N TYR A 52 43.01 -30.25 2.38
CA TYR A 52 42.13 -30.02 1.23
C TYR A 52 40.79 -29.42 1.67
N GLY A 53 40.22 -29.93 2.77
CA GLY A 53 39.00 -29.40 3.36
C GLY A 53 39.16 -27.95 3.85
N ARG A 54 40.31 -27.60 4.43
CA ARG A 54 40.62 -26.21 4.81
C ARG A 54 40.73 -25.29 3.61
N ASP A 55 41.44 -25.69 2.56
CA ASP A 55 41.58 -24.89 1.34
C ASP A 55 40.24 -24.70 0.61
N PHE A 56 39.39 -25.73 0.62
CA PHE A 56 38.02 -25.63 0.13
C PHE A 56 37.21 -24.62 0.95
N ALA A 57 37.24 -24.73 2.28
CA ALA A 57 36.49 -23.86 3.19
C ALA A 57 36.82 -22.37 3.01
N VAL A 58 38.10 -22.02 2.81
CA VAL A 58 38.55 -20.64 2.57
C VAL A 58 37.81 -19.99 1.39
N ASN A 59 37.55 -20.77 0.34
CA ASN A 59 36.91 -20.26 -0.87
C ASN A 59 35.39 -20.41 -0.83
N TYR A 60 34.89 -21.51 -0.24
CA TYR A 60 33.48 -21.85 -0.25
C TYR A 60 32.66 -21.04 0.77
N ILE A 61 33.12 -20.96 2.03
CA ILE A 61 32.33 -20.38 3.14
C ILE A 61 31.94 -18.92 2.89
N PRO A 62 32.84 -18.02 2.45
CA PRO A 62 32.47 -16.61 2.23
C PRO A 62 31.42 -16.46 1.12
N VAL A 63 31.56 -17.21 0.03
CA VAL A 63 30.63 -17.15 -1.12
C VAL A 63 29.26 -17.72 -0.74
N HIS A 64 29.25 -18.87 -0.06
CA HIS A 64 28.02 -19.47 0.45
C HIS A 64 27.28 -18.54 1.41
N THR A 65 28.01 -17.91 2.34
CA THR A 65 27.43 -16.96 3.30
C THR A 65 26.81 -15.75 2.58
N GLN A 66 27.53 -15.16 1.63
CA GLN A 66 27.01 -14.03 0.84
C GLN A 66 25.76 -14.41 0.04
N LEU A 67 25.74 -15.60 -0.56
CA LEU A 67 24.57 -16.09 -1.30
C LEU A 67 23.37 -16.28 -0.38
N ARG A 68 23.55 -16.93 0.78
CA ARG A 68 22.49 -17.12 1.78
C ARG A 68 21.92 -15.79 2.24
N ASP A 69 22.78 -14.82 2.55
CA ASP A 69 22.35 -13.50 3.02
C ASP A 69 21.59 -12.75 1.92
N ALA A 70 22.01 -12.86 0.65
CA ALA A 70 21.30 -12.29 -0.49
C ALA A 70 19.93 -12.94 -0.73
N VAL A 71 19.82 -14.27 -0.61
CA VAL A 71 18.55 -15.01 -0.73
C VAL A 71 17.57 -14.57 0.38
N ASN A 72 18.05 -14.46 1.61
CA ASN A 72 17.25 -13.97 2.73
C ASN A 72 16.78 -12.52 2.52
N ALA A 73 17.66 -11.63 2.05
CA ALA A 73 17.29 -10.26 1.74
C ALA A 73 16.22 -10.18 0.64
N LEU A 74 16.35 -10.98 -0.42
CA LEU A 74 15.37 -11.06 -1.49
C LEU A 74 14.01 -11.55 -0.98
N ALA A 75 13.99 -12.63 -0.20
CA ALA A 75 12.75 -13.17 0.37
C ALA A 75 12.04 -12.15 1.28
N ASN A 76 12.80 -11.45 2.12
CA ASN A 76 12.26 -10.38 2.97
C ASN A 76 11.71 -9.21 2.14
N ALA A 77 12.38 -8.83 1.04
CA ALA A 77 11.91 -7.76 0.17
C ALA A 77 10.59 -8.14 -0.53
N ILE A 78 10.49 -9.37 -1.04
CA ILE A 78 9.26 -9.88 -1.65
C ILE A 78 8.13 -9.93 -0.61
N HIS A 79 8.39 -10.46 0.58
CA HIS A 79 7.40 -10.49 1.65
C HIS A 79 6.94 -9.09 2.08
N SER A 80 7.86 -8.12 2.18
CA SER A 80 7.51 -6.74 2.51
C SER A 80 6.67 -6.08 1.41
N ALA A 81 7.03 -6.29 0.14
CA ALA A 81 6.24 -5.79 -0.99
C ALA A 81 4.82 -6.40 -1.01
N ALA A 82 4.71 -7.67 -0.64
CA ALA A 82 3.44 -8.36 -0.51
C ALA A 82 2.55 -7.77 0.59
N ALA A 83 3.11 -7.57 1.79
CA ALA A 83 2.39 -6.94 2.90
C ALA A 83 1.91 -5.52 2.55
N LEU A 84 2.75 -4.72 1.89
CA LEU A 84 2.37 -3.38 1.42
C LEU A 84 1.25 -3.41 0.38
N THR A 85 1.31 -4.35 -0.56
CA THR A 85 0.28 -4.51 -1.60
C THR A 85 -1.06 -4.91 -1.00
N ARG A 86 -1.05 -5.84 -0.05
CA ARG A 86 -2.23 -6.24 0.71
C ARG A 86 -2.81 -5.05 1.48
N GLY A 87 -1.97 -4.34 2.24
CA GLY A 87 -2.39 -3.17 3.02
C GLY A 87 -3.00 -2.07 2.14
N ALA A 88 -2.37 -1.76 1.00
CA ALA A 88 -2.91 -0.81 0.03
C ALA A 88 -4.28 -1.26 -0.54
N GLY A 89 -4.46 -2.56 -0.78
CA GLY A 89 -5.74 -3.12 -1.22
C GLY A 89 -6.84 -2.97 -0.17
N GLU A 90 -6.52 -3.20 1.11
CA GLU A 90 -7.45 -3.03 2.23
C GLU A 90 -7.84 -1.56 2.45
N ASP A 91 -6.88 -0.63 2.37
CA ASP A 91 -7.13 0.80 2.53
C ASP A 91 -7.92 1.38 1.35
N PHE A 92 -7.64 0.93 0.13
CA PHE A 92 -8.42 1.31 -1.05
C PHE A 92 -9.88 0.86 -0.90
N LYS A 93 -10.13 -0.38 -0.45
CA LYS A 93 -11.49 -0.87 -0.19
C LYS A 93 -12.21 0.00 0.83
N LYS A 94 -11.57 0.36 1.95
CA LYS A 94 -12.18 1.25 2.96
C LYS A 94 -12.53 2.62 2.38
N ALA A 95 -11.62 3.22 1.62
CA ALA A 95 -11.84 4.51 0.98
C ALA A 95 -13.02 4.47 -0.01
N GLN A 96 -13.16 3.37 -0.76
CA GLN A 96 -14.28 3.17 -1.66
C GLN A 96 -15.61 3.00 -0.92
N GLU A 97 -15.64 2.21 0.16
CA GLU A 97 -16.84 2.04 1.01
C GLU A 97 -17.28 3.36 1.65
N GLU A 98 -16.33 4.16 2.14
CA GLU A 98 -16.60 5.49 2.71
C GLU A 98 -17.14 6.46 1.65
N ALA A 99 -16.51 6.50 0.48
CA ALA A 99 -16.99 7.33 -0.64
C ALA A 99 -18.42 6.95 -1.08
N MET A 100 -18.73 5.65 -1.14
CA MET A 100 -20.09 5.19 -1.48
C MET A 100 -21.12 5.59 -0.42
N ARG A 101 -20.80 5.46 0.88
CA ARG A 101 -21.69 5.93 1.96
C ARG A 101 -21.95 7.43 1.88
N HIS A 102 -20.91 8.23 1.63
CA HIS A 102 -21.09 9.68 1.47
C HIS A 102 -21.98 10.04 0.28
N ILE A 103 -21.89 9.31 -0.83
CA ILE A 103 -22.77 9.49 -1.99
C ILE A 103 -24.21 9.13 -1.62
N GLU A 104 -24.42 8.01 -0.93
CA GLU A 104 -25.74 7.59 -0.46
C GLU A 104 -26.35 8.61 0.52
N ASP A 105 -25.59 9.06 1.52
CA ASP A 105 -26.04 10.05 2.49
C ASP A 105 -26.39 11.39 1.82
N ALA A 106 -25.59 11.83 0.84
CA ALA A 106 -25.87 13.04 0.06
C ALA A 106 -27.14 12.92 -0.79
N GLN A 107 -27.49 11.72 -1.26
CA GLN A 107 -28.74 11.46 -1.98
C GLN A 107 -29.96 11.42 -1.06
N HIS A 108 -29.78 11.17 0.23
CA HIS A 108 -30.86 11.11 1.23
C HIS A 108 -31.01 12.39 2.05
N GLN A 109 -30.18 13.42 1.84
CA GLN A 109 -30.44 14.74 2.41
C GLN A 109 -31.71 15.33 1.77
N PRO A 110 -32.72 15.72 2.57
CA PRO A 110 -33.86 16.46 2.03
C PRO A 110 -33.35 17.74 1.39
N LEU A 111 -33.83 18.04 0.17
CA LEU A 111 -33.56 19.30 -0.51
C LEU A 111 -33.71 20.45 0.50
N PRO A 112 -32.79 21.44 0.52
CA PRO A 112 -32.98 22.62 1.34
C PRO A 112 -34.38 23.16 1.03
N PRO A 113 -35.17 23.57 2.05
CA PRO A 113 -36.52 24.03 1.82
C PRO A 113 -36.47 25.12 0.75
N THR A 114 -37.12 24.86 -0.39
CA THR A 114 -37.36 25.82 -1.45
C THR A 114 -38.25 26.91 -0.85
N GLY A 115 -37.62 27.86 -0.18
CA GLY A 115 -38.30 28.77 0.73
C GLY A 115 -37.40 29.86 1.29
N SER A 116 -36.33 30.25 0.58
CA SER A 116 -35.77 31.60 0.76
C SER A 116 -36.26 32.45 -0.40
N VAL A 117 -37.37 33.12 -0.10
CA VAL A 117 -38.00 34.16 -0.89
C VAL A 117 -36.94 35.09 -1.48
N VAL A 118 -36.85 35.12 -2.81
CA VAL A 118 -36.22 36.23 -3.54
C VAL A 118 -37.08 37.48 -3.27
N PRO A 119 -36.55 38.58 -2.72
CA PRO A 119 -37.27 39.84 -2.77
C PRO A 119 -37.26 40.33 -4.22
N THR A 120 -38.45 40.36 -4.82
CA THR A 120 -38.77 40.86 -6.16
C THR A 120 -38.16 42.24 -6.43
N PRO A 121 -37.67 42.53 -7.66
CA PRO A 121 -37.17 43.84 -8.05
C PRO A 121 -38.35 44.81 -8.26
N GLY A 122 -38.40 45.90 -7.51
CA GLY A 122 -39.47 46.89 -7.69
C GLY A 122 -39.41 48.12 -6.79
N GLY A 123 -38.69 49.15 -7.25
CA GLY A 123 -39.14 50.55 -7.22
C GLY A 123 -39.13 51.32 -5.89
N GLY A 124 -38.20 52.25 -5.74
CA GLY A 124 -38.34 53.40 -4.82
C GLY A 124 -37.01 54.10 -4.53
N PRO A 125 -36.93 55.44 -4.53
CA PRO A 125 -35.74 56.17 -4.96
C PRO A 125 -34.68 56.37 -3.87
N LEU A 126 -33.43 56.45 -4.32
CA LEU A 126 -32.26 56.91 -3.56
C LEU A 126 -32.50 58.30 -2.96
N PRO A 127 -32.05 58.56 -1.71
CA PRO A 127 -31.58 59.87 -1.33
C PRO A 127 -30.10 59.84 -0.95
N HIS A 128 -29.40 60.80 -1.54
CA HIS A 128 -28.06 61.30 -1.24
C HIS A 128 -27.70 61.38 0.26
N SER A 129 -26.40 61.24 0.56
CA SER A 129 -25.51 62.25 1.18
C SER A 129 -24.42 61.56 2.02
N GLY A 130 -23.17 61.51 1.57
CA GLY A 130 -22.13 62.42 2.09
C GLY A 130 -20.88 61.64 2.56
N PRO A 131 -19.71 62.29 2.71
CA PRO A 131 -18.44 61.77 2.19
C PRO A 131 -17.45 61.16 3.22
N HIS A 132 -16.50 60.35 2.70
CA HIS A 132 -15.07 60.07 3.03
C HIS A 132 -14.38 60.79 4.22
N PRO A 133 -13.12 60.45 4.62
CA PRO A 133 -12.26 59.26 4.37
C PRO A 133 -11.50 58.76 5.63
N GLY A 134 -10.68 57.71 5.46
CA GLY A 134 -9.61 57.36 6.41
C GLY A 134 -8.59 56.42 5.78
N ARG A 135 -7.64 56.97 5.03
CA ARG A 135 -6.36 56.31 4.69
C ARG A 135 -5.43 56.37 5.93
N GLY A 136 -4.48 55.43 5.98
CA GLY A 136 -3.24 55.59 6.75
C GLY A 136 -2.29 56.61 6.12
#